data_AF-H9F4K1-F1
#
_entry.id   AF-H9F4K1-F1
#
_cell.length_a   1.000
_cell.length_b   1.000
_cell.length_c   1.000
_cell.angle_alpha   90.00
_cell.angle_beta   90.00
_cell.angle_gamma   90.00
#
_symmetry.space_group_name_H-M   'P 1'
#
loop_
_entity.id
_entity.type
_entity.pdbx_description
1 polymer ?
#
loop_
_entity_poly.entity_id
_entity_poly.type
_entity_poly.pdbx_seq_one_letter_code
_entity_poly.pdbx_strand_id
1 'polypeptide(L)'
;WPMFSSYPLPNCYLSDITRNAGIKQDNDLGKLLLCLKISDKQTEWIVNCRRQFCKMMKTKPDIISGEALVELLEKFVLHLTESPSECYFPSVEYTATDANVKNESLSSVQQLGIKMTVRYGKFLNLLKDGAENDLTLVLKHCERFLKQQQTSIKSSLLCLQGNYTGHDWFVSSLFMIMLGDKEKTFQFLRQFSRLLTSAFLWLPRLHISSYLPTDTVDSGIHPVYFCSTHYIEMLLKAELPLVFSAFHMSGFAPSQICLQWITQCFWNYLDWIEICHYIATCVFLGPDYQVYICIAIFKHLQQDILQHTQTQDLQVFLKEEALHGFRVSEYFEYMEILEQNYRTVLLRDMRNIRLQST
;
A
#
# COMPACT_ATOMS: atom_id res chain seq x y z
N TRP A 1 -17.81 14.36 -3.34
CA TRP A 1 -16.64 15.01 -2.70
C TRP A 1 -15.63 15.46 -3.76
N PRO A 2 -14.85 16.55 -3.61
CA PRO A 2 -13.89 16.91 -4.64
C PRO A 2 -12.68 15.95 -4.61
N MET A 3 -12.45 15.26 -5.72
CA MET A 3 -11.38 14.28 -5.89
C MET A 3 -9.99 14.93 -5.82
N PHE A 4 -8.92 14.22 -5.44
CA PHE A 4 -7.54 14.73 -5.57
C PHE A 4 -7.17 15.03 -7.03
N SER A 5 -7.91 14.50 -7.99
CA SER A 5 -7.79 14.85 -9.40
C SER A 5 -8.27 16.27 -9.74
N SER A 6 -9.07 16.89 -8.87
CA SER A 6 -9.68 18.20 -9.07
C SER A 6 -8.64 19.32 -9.10
N TYR A 7 -8.92 20.40 -9.83
CA TYR A 7 -8.10 21.60 -9.86
C TYR A 7 -8.93 22.84 -9.53
N PRO A 8 -8.57 23.63 -8.49
CA PRO A 8 -7.45 23.43 -7.57
C PRO A 8 -7.62 22.19 -6.68
N LEU A 9 -6.51 21.69 -6.13
CA LEU A 9 -6.54 20.58 -5.18
C LEU A 9 -7.37 20.99 -3.94
N PRO A 10 -8.27 20.13 -3.46
CA PRO A 10 -9.10 20.45 -2.30
C PRO A 10 -8.29 20.63 -1.02
N ASN A 11 -8.58 21.68 -0.25
CA ASN A 11 -7.86 21.97 0.99
C ASN A 11 -8.10 20.93 2.09
N CYS A 12 -9.12 20.09 1.98
CA CYS A 12 -9.43 19.05 2.96
C CYS A 12 -8.33 17.99 3.09
N TYR A 13 -7.47 17.83 2.08
CA TYR A 13 -6.32 16.93 2.14
C TYR A 13 -5.12 17.53 2.90
N LEU A 14 -5.15 18.83 3.20
CA LEU A 14 -4.19 19.45 4.10
C LEU A 14 -4.65 19.13 5.52
N SER A 15 -3.95 18.24 6.21
CA SER A 15 -4.08 18.15 7.65
C SER A 15 -3.74 19.52 8.26
N ASP A 16 -4.60 20.05 9.15
CA ASP A 16 -4.38 21.30 9.90
C ASP A 16 -3.02 21.36 10.61
N ILE A 17 -2.37 20.21 10.78
CA ILE A 17 -1.04 20.04 11.38
C ILE A 17 0.07 20.69 10.53
N THR A 18 -0.12 20.82 9.21
CA THR A 18 0.90 21.43 8.33
C THR A 18 1.11 22.93 8.53
N ARG A 19 0.24 23.63 9.29
CA ARG A 19 0.44 25.05 9.60
C ARG A 19 1.42 25.34 10.73
N ASN A 20 1.83 24.36 11.54
CA ASN A 20 2.64 24.59 12.74
C ASN A 20 3.85 23.64 12.89
N ALA A 21 4.49 23.21 11.80
CA ALA A 21 5.75 22.48 11.87
C ALA A 21 6.95 23.43 12.08
N GLY A 22 6.99 24.08 13.25
CA GLY A 22 8.26 24.54 13.80
C GLY A 22 9.10 23.31 14.14
N ILE A 23 10.17 23.09 13.37
CA ILE A 23 11.14 22.00 13.53
C ILE A 23 11.72 22.05 14.94
N LYS A 24 11.14 21.28 15.86
CA LYS A 24 11.85 20.76 17.03
C LYS A 24 12.11 19.30 16.75
N GLN A 25 13.38 18.94 16.52
CA GLN A 25 13.82 17.55 16.53
C GLN A 25 13.39 16.93 17.86
N ASP A 26 12.36 16.09 17.82
CA ASP A 26 11.79 15.50 19.02
C ASP A 26 12.69 14.34 19.49
N ASN A 27 13.04 14.35 20.78
CA ASN A 27 13.95 13.40 21.42
C ASN A 27 13.47 11.94 21.26
N ASP A 28 12.17 11.73 21.04
CA ASP A 28 11.56 10.42 20.85
C ASP A 28 11.83 9.80 19.46
N LEU A 29 12.03 10.62 18.42
CA LEU A 29 12.47 10.12 17.10
C LEU A 29 13.92 9.64 17.15
N GLY A 30 14.77 10.40 17.86
CA GLY A 30 16.15 9.99 18.16
C GLY A 30 16.18 8.64 18.88
N LYS A 31 15.29 8.41 19.85
CA LYS A 31 15.16 7.11 20.54
C LYS A 31 14.70 5.97 19.63
N LEU A 32 13.72 6.20 18.74
CA LEU A 32 13.31 5.20 17.74
C LEU A 32 14.47 4.83 16.83
N LEU A 33 15.14 5.83 16.25
CA LEU A 33 16.28 5.62 15.36
C LEU A 33 17.50 5.01 16.09
N LEU A 34 17.67 5.26 17.39
CA LEU A 34 18.67 4.59 18.23
C LEU A 34 18.28 3.13 18.54
N CYS A 35 16.99 2.83 18.76
CA CYS A 35 16.51 1.44 18.86
C CYS A 35 16.73 0.65 17.56
N LEU A 36 16.69 1.31 16.40
CA LEU A 36 17.03 0.70 15.12
C LEU A 36 18.53 0.41 14.96
N LYS A 37 19.42 0.95 15.81
CA LYS A 37 20.87 0.94 15.54
C LYS A 37 21.65 -0.24 16.11
N ILE A 38 21.12 -1.08 17.01
CA ILE A 38 21.96 -2.09 17.67
C ILE A 38 21.18 -3.37 17.98
N SER A 39 21.52 -4.46 17.31
CA SER A 39 21.43 -5.82 17.84
C SER A 39 22.25 -6.76 16.96
N ASP A 40 23.17 -7.52 17.56
CA ASP A 40 23.93 -8.59 16.90
C ASP A 40 23.05 -9.79 16.49
N LYS A 41 21.77 -9.79 16.91
CA LYS A 41 20.76 -10.80 16.55
C LYS A 41 19.64 -10.16 15.72
N GLN A 42 19.68 -10.36 14.40
CA GLN A 42 18.73 -9.79 13.42
C GLN A 42 17.26 -10.12 13.74
N THR A 43 16.93 -11.33 14.20
CA THR A 43 15.55 -11.72 14.51
C THR A 43 14.98 -10.97 15.73
N GLU A 44 15.80 -10.78 16.76
CA GLU A 44 15.41 -10.02 17.97
C GLU A 44 15.18 -8.54 17.62
N TRP A 45 15.99 -8.01 16.70
CA TRP A 45 15.85 -6.66 16.18
C TRP A 45 14.51 -6.45 15.46
N ILE A 46 14.12 -7.33 14.53
CA ILE A 46 12.85 -7.22 13.79
C ILE A 46 11.65 -7.21 14.75
N VAL A 47 11.63 -8.12 15.73
CA VAL A 47 10.57 -8.20 16.74
C VAL A 47 10.52 -6.94 17.59
N ASN A 48 11.68 -6.43 18.03
CA ASN A 48 11.74 -5.18 18.79
C ASN A 48 11.26 -3.98 17.95
N CYS A 49 11.66 -3.88 16.69
CA CYS A 49 11.23 -2.81 15.78
C CYS A 49 9.71 -2.81 15.60
N ARG A 50 9.10 -3.98 15.34
CA ARG A 50 7.64 -4.12 15.25
C ARG A 50 6.96 -3.65 16.54
N ARG A 51 7.48 -4.05 17.71
CA ARG A 51 6.93 -3.64 19.01
C ARG A 51 7.01 -2.13 19.23
N GLN A 52 8.14 -1.51 18.90
CA GLN A 52 8.31 -0.05 19.03
C GLN A 52 7.43 0.72 18.05
N PHE A 53 7.30 0.22 16.82
CA PHE A 53 6.37 0.77 15.83
C PHE A 53 4.92 0.76 16.35
N CYS A 54 4.44 -0.38 16.85
CA CYS A 54 3.09 -0.49 17.44
C CYS A 54 2.90 0.48 18.62
N LYS A 55 3.90 0.56 19.52
CA LYS A 55 3.86 1.49 20.64
C LYS A 55 3.75 2.94 20.18
N MET A 56 4.55 3.34 19.19
CA MET A 56 4.55 4.70 18.67
C MET A 56 3.24 5.05 17.96
N MET A 57 2.71 4.13 17.14
CA MET A 57 1.40 4.29 16.50
C MET A 57 0.29 4.54 17.52
N LYS A 58 0.35 3.93 18.71
CA LYS A 58 -0.64 4.15 19.78
C LYS A 58 -0.43 5.46 20.56
N THR A 59 0.82 5.86 20.81
CA THR A 59 1.10 7.00 21.70
C THR A 59 1.28 8.33 20.98
N LYS A 60 1.96 8.33 19.84
CA LYS A 60 2.36 9.53 19.08
C LYS A 60 2.49 9.20 17.58
N PRO A 61 1.39 8.87 16.90
CA PRO A 61 1.42 8.46 15.49
C PRO A 61 2.00 9.54 14.57
N ASP A 62 1.77 10.82 14.86
CA ASP A 62 2.20 11.94 13.99
C ASP A 62 3.73 12.04 13.83
N ILE A 63 4.52 11.40 14.73
CA ILE A 63 5.99 11.31 14.62
C ILE A 63 6.41 10.40 13.45
N ILE A 64 5.57 9.43 13.06
CA ILE A 64 5.85 8.50 11.96
C ILE A 64 5.47 9.16 10.63
N SER A 65 6.18 10.24 10.30
CA SER A 65 5.94 11.04 9.10
C SER A 65 7.24 11.64 8.55
N GLY A 66 7.20 12.08 7.29
CA GLY A 66 8.34 12.74 6.63
C GLY A 66 9.64 11.90 6.66
N GLU A 67 10.78 12.56 6.94
CA GLU A 67 12.11 11.94 6.95
C GLU A 67 12.23 10.76 7.93
N ALA A 68 11.51 10.82 9.07
CA ALA A 68 11.49 9.74 10.05
C ALA A 68 10.98 8.43 9.42
N LEU A 69 9.87 8.52 8.68
CA LEU A 69 9.26 7.37 8.03
C LEU A 69 10.16 6.83 6.91
N VAL A 70 10.83 7.70 6.15
CA VAL A 70 11.82 7.31 5.13
C VAL A 70 12.89 6.41 5.75
N GLU A 71 13.57 6.91 6.77
CA GLU A 71 14.65 6.15 7.41
C GLU A 71 14.17 4.82 8.01
N LEU A 72 12.98 4.83 8.62
CA LEU A 72 12.36 3.65 9.21
C LEU A 72 12.10 2.57 8.16
N LEU A 73 11.47 2.94 7.03
CA LEU A 73 11.15 2.01 5.96
C LEU A 73 12.42 1.47 5.29
N GLU A 74 13.37 2.34 4.94
CA GLU A 74 14.63 1.94 4.31
C GLU A 74 15.40 0.94 5.18
N LYS A 75 15.62 1.27 6.45
CA LYS A 75 16.36 0.40 7.38
C LYS A 75 15.60 -0.90 7.61
N PHE A 76 14.29 -0.86 7.83
CA PHE A 76 13.53 -2.07 8.13
C PHE A 76 13.51 -3.05 6.95
N VAL A 77 13.25 -2.57 5.74
CA VAL A 77 13.25 -3.41 4.53
C VAL A 77 14.65 -3.95 4.24
N LEU A 78 15.71 -3.13 4.41
CA LEU A 78 17.09 -3.60 4.28
C LEU A 78 17.35 -4.81 5.20
N HIS A 79 17.10 -4.67 6.51
CA HIS A 79 17.33 -5.75 7.48
C HIS A 79 16.47 -7.00 7.22
N LEU A 80 15.22 -6.84 6.76
CA LEU A 80 14.41 -7.98 6.36
C LEU A 80 15.04 -8.74 5.18
N THR A 81 15.57 -8.03 4.19
CA THR A 81 16.16 -8.67 3.00
C THR A 81 17.53 -9.30 3.22
N GLU A 82 18.22 -8.92 4.30
CA GLU A 82 19.46 -9.58 4.74
C GLU A 82 19.19 -10.97 5.32
N SER A 83 18.00 -11.21 5.88
CA SER A 83 17.58 -12.52 6.37
C SER A 83 16.93 -13.35 5.25
N PRO A 84 17.52 -14.49 4.84
CA PRO A 84 16.94 -15.34 3.79
C PRO A 84 15.57 -15.90 4.16
N SER A 85 15.28 -16.12 5.45
CA SER A 85 13.99 -16.67 5.90
C SER A 85 12.82 -15.69 5.74
N GLU A 86 13.10 -14.38 5.68
CA GLU A 86 12.08 -13.35 5.47
C GLU A 86 11.86 -13.05 3.98
N CYS A 87 12.78 -13.50 3.11
CA CYS A 87 12.66 -13.33 1.66
C CYS A 87 11.74 -14.40 1.06
N TYR A 88 10.59 -13.96 0.56
CA TYR A 88 9.61 -14.84 -0.08
C TYR A 88 9.86 -15.02 -1.59
N PHE A 89 10.39 -13.99 -2.24
CA PHE A 89 10.76 -14.00 -3.67
C PHE A 89 12.28 -13.98 -3.84
N PRO A 90 12.80 -14.59 -4.93
CA PRO A 90 14.23 -14.58 -5.20
C PRO A 90 14.73 -13.17 -5.52
N SER A 91 16.03 -12.96 -5.34
CA SER A 91 16.69 -11.73 -5.78
C SER A 91 16.82 -11.73 -7.31
N VAL A 92 16.53 -10.59 -7.93
CA VAL A 92 16.67 -10.38 -9.38
C VAL A 92 17.77 -9.34 -9.62
N GLU A 93 18.78 -9.70 -10.41
CA GLU A 93 19.82 -8.77 -10.81
C GLU A 93 19.26 -7.75 -11.81
N TYR A 94 19.40 -6.47 -11.47
CA TYR A 94 18.99 -5.37 -12.32
C TYR A 94 20.18 -4.44 -12.56
N THR A 95 20.61 -4.38 -13.82
CA THR A 95 21.82 -3.64 -14.26
C THR A 95 21.49 -2.48 -15.19
N ALA A 96 20.20 -2.20 -15.45
CA ALA A 96 19.82 -1.14 -16.38
C ALA A 96 20.06 0.25 -15.78
N THR A 97 20.63 1.13 -16.60
CA THR A 97 20.87 2.54 -16.31
C THR A 97 19.75 3.42 -16.88
N ASP A 98 19.69 4.68 -16.45
CA ASP A 98 18.73 5.66 -16.97
C ASP A 98 18.76 5.76 -18.50
N ALA A 99 19.94 5.61 -19.13
CA ALA A 99 20.07 5.60 -20.59
C ALA A 99 19.32 4.42 -21.24
N ASN A 100 19.25 3.27 -20.57
CA ASN A 100 18.58 2.08 -21.10
C ASN A 100 17.05 2.21 -21.09
N VAL A 101 16.48 2.96 -20.14
CA VAL A 101 15.03 3.12 -19.99
C VAL A 101 14.49 4.39 -20.63
N LYS A 102 15.34 5.38 -20.98
CA LYS A 102 14.89 6.65 -21.57
C LYS A 102 14.00 6.49 -22.80
N ASN A 103 14.27 5.49 -23.63
CA ASN A 103 13.53 5.19 -24.85
C ASN A 103 12.20 4.45 -24.62
N GLU A 104 11.93 3.97 -23.40
CA GLU A 104 10.66 3.33 -23.07
C GLU A 104 9.56 4.40 -22.95
N SER A 105 8.41 4.15 -23.56
CA SER A 105 7.26 5.06 -23.55
C SER A 105 6.25 4.63 -22.49
N LEU A 106 5.87 5.56 -21.61
CA LEU A 106 4.76 5.36 -20.68
C LEU A 106 3.43 5.66 -21.37
N SER A 107 2.39 4.92 -20.99
CA SER A 107 1.01 5.13 -21.46
C SER A 107 0.48 6.52 -21.06
N SER A 108 -0.57 6.98 -21.76
CA SER A 108 -1.26 8.23 -21.41
C SER A 108 -1.82 8.23 -19.99
N VAL A 109 -2.30 7.07 -19.51
CA VAL A 109 -2.81 6.87 -18.15
C VAL A 109 -1.70 7.06 -17.11
N GLN A 110 -0.52 6.46 -17.34
CA GLN A 110 0.63 6.64 -16.45
C GLN A 110 1.12 8.09 -16.46
N GLN A 111 1.18 8.74 -17.62
CA GLN A 111 1.55 10.16 -17.70
C GLN A 111 0.59 11.06 -16.94
N LEU A 112 -0.72 10.77 -17.00
CA LEU A 112 -1.72 11.48 -16.21
C LEU A 112 -1.51 11.23 -14.72
N GLY A 113 -1.30 9.98 -14.30
CA GLY A 113 -1.00 9.61 -12.92
C GLY A 113 0.23 10.35 -12.37
N ILE A 114 1.31 10.41 -13.13
CA ILE A 114 2.53 11.18 -12.78
C ILE A 114 2.20 12.65 -12.52
N LYS A 115 1.46 13.30 -13.42
CA LYS A 115 1.07 14.72 -13.26
C LYS A 115 0.22 14.94 -12.02
N MET A 116 -0.68 14.01 -11.71
CA MET A 116 -1.52 14.08 -10.52
C MET A 116 -0.69 13.90 -9.25
N THR A 117 0.21 12.91 -9.22
CA THR A 117 1.13 12.66 -8.10
C THR A 117 2.03 13.86 -7.85
N VAL A 118 2.66 14.42 -8.89
CA VAL A 118 3.56 15.58 -8.75
C VAL A 118 2.78 16.80 -8.25
N ARG A 119 1.58 17.04 -8.79
CA ARG A 119 0.73 18.15 -8.33
C ARG A 119 0.38 18.00 -6.85
N TYR A 120 -0.05 16.81 -6.43
CA TYR A 120 -0.41 16.53 -5.04
C TYR A 120 0.80 16.62 -4.11
N GLY A 121 1.94 16.03 -4.48
CA GLY A 121 3.16 16.12 -3.69
C GLY A 121 3.74 17.53 -3.60
N LYS A 122 3.61 18.37 -4.63
CA LYS A 122 3.94 19.80 -4.54
C LYS A 122 3.00 20.54 -3.59
N PHE A 123 1.70 20.25 -3.66
CA PHE A 123 0.71 20.83 -2.75
C PHE A 123 0.96 20.49 -1.28
N LEU A 124 1.43 19.27 -1.00
CA LEU A 124 1.85 18.85 0.34
C LEU A 124 3.27 19.30 0.72
N ASN A 125 3.98 20.04 -0.13
CA ASN A 125 5.38 20.44 0.03
C ASN A 125 6.37 19.28 0.21
N LEU A 126 6.07 18.12 -0.37
CA LEU A 126 6.93 16.93 -0.35
C LEU A 126 7.82 16.82 -1.58
N LEU A 127 7.38 17.38 -2.71
CA LEU A 127 8.08 17.29 -3.99
C LEU A 127 8.55 18.66 -4.48
N LYS A 128 9.74 18.68 -5.08
CA LYS A 128 10.37 19.87 -5.66
C LYS A 128 10.16 19.94 -7.18
N ASP A 129 10.62 21.02 -7.80
CA ASP A 129 10.70 21.12 -9.25
C ASP A 129 11.68 20.06 -9.80
N GLY A 130 11.27 19.37 -10.88
CA GLY A 130 12.01 18.23 -11.45
C GLY A 130 11.43 16.85 -11.11
N ALA A 131 10.59 16.75 -10.06
CA ALA A 131 10.02 15.48 -9.58
C ALA A 131 9.22 14.68 -10.64
N GLU A 132 8.68 15.35 -11.66
CA GLU A 132 8.00 14.70 -12.78
C GLU A 132 8.95 13.82 -13.61
N ASN A 133 10.15 14.30 -13.89
CA ASN A 133 11.16 13.54 -14.62
C ASN A 133 11.68 12.37 -13.78
N ASP A 134 11.90 12.60 -12.49
CA ASP A 134 12.38 11.59 -11.57
C ASP A 134 11.36 10.46 -11.39
N LEU A 135 10.10 10.80 -11.12
CA LEU A 135 9.01 9.82 -11.04
C LEU A 135 8.82 9.06 -12.36
N THR A 136 8.94 9.75 -13.49
CA THR A 136 8.91 9.11 -14.83
C THR A 136 10.01 8.06 -14.94
N LEU A 137 11.24 8.38 -14.54
CA LEU A 137 12.35 7.43 -14.55
C LEU A 137 12.10 6.26 -13.59
N VAL A 138 11.66 6.52 -12.35
CA VAL A 138 11.33 5.44 -11.39
C VAL A 138 10.32 4.47 -12.01
N LEU A 139 9.24 4.96 -12.61
CA LEU A 139 8.20 4.11 -13.20
C LEU A 139 8.72 3.29 -14.39
N LYS A 140 9.55 3.88 -15.26
CA LYS A 140 10.18 3.13 -16.36
C LYS A 140 11.14 2.06 -15.86
N HIS A 141 11.95 2.37 -14.84
CA HIS A 141 12.82 1.40 -14.19
C HIS A 141 12.01 0.26 -13.56
N CYS A 142 10.89 0.56 -12.91
CA CYS A 142 9.98 -0.43 -12.36
C CYS A 142 9.37 -1.31 -13.44
N GLU A 143 8.84 -0.74 -14.52
CA GLU A 143 8.27 -1.50 -15.62
C GLU A 143 9.29 -2.48 -16.22
N ARG A 144 10.51 -2.01 -16.47
CA ARG A 144 11.59 -2.87 -16.97
C ARG A 144 11.99 -3.95 -15.98
N PHE A 145 12.11 -3.62 -14.70
CA PHE A 145 12.43 -4.57 -13.63
C PHE A 145 11.36 -5.66 -13.47
N LEU A 146 10.08 -5.29 -13.58
CA LEU A 146 8.96 -6.21 -13.48
C LEU A 146 8.84 -7.10 -14.72
N LYS A 147 9.12 -6.58 -15.92
CA LYS A 147 9.15 -7.38 -17.17
C LYS A 147 10.12 -8.56 -17.10
N GLN A 148 11.22 -8.44 -16.35
CA GLN A 148 12.17 -9.56 -16.13
C GLN A 148 11.55 -10.71 -15.33
N GLN A 149 10.45 -10.46 -14.62
CA GLN A 149 9.77 -11.40 -13.74
C GLN A 149 8.45 -11.90 -14.35
N GLN A 150 8.12 -11.47 -15.57
CA GLN A 150 6.88 -11.82 -16.26
C GLN A 150 7.03 -13.06 -17.14
N THR A 151 5.92 -13.77 -17.34
CA THR A 151 5.82 -14.91 -18.27
C THR A 151 5.15 -14.46 -19.56
N SER A 152 5.55 -15.01 -20.71
CA SER A 152 4.81 -14.78 -21.95
C SER A 152 3.51 -15.58 -21.96
N ILE A 153 2.37 -14.91 -22.05
CA ILE A 153 1.05 -15.54 -22.15
C ILE A 153 0.41 -15.16 -23.48
N LYS A 154 -0.23 -16.13 -24.14
CA LYS A 154 -1.14 -15.88 -25.25
C LYS A 154 -2.57 -15.98 -24.75
N SER A 155 -3.17 -14.85 -24.38
CA SER A 155 -4.55 -14.80 -23.88
C SER A 155 -5.43 -13.88 -24.73
N SER A 156 -6.70 -14.25 -24.88
CA SER A 156 -7.73 -13.38 -25.45
C SER A 156 -8.21 -12.30 -24.48
N LEU A 157 -7.86 -12.39 -23.19
CA LEU A 157 -8.24 -11.41 -22.19
C LEU A 157 -7.41 -10.13 -22.36
N LEU A 158 -8.09 -9.00 -22.58
CA LEU A 158 -7.46 -7.69 -22.75
C LEU A 158 -6.56 -7.30 -21.58
N CYS A 159 -6.95 -7.67 -20.35
CA CYS A 159 -6.16 -7.39 -19.15
C CYS A 159 -4.85 -8.19 -19.08
N LEU A 160 -4.65 -9.20 -19.91
CA LEU A 160 -3.42 -9.99 -20.01
C LEU A 160 -2.62 -9.67 -21.27
N GLN A 161 -3.10 -8.73 -22.09
CA GLN A 161 -2.44 -8.32 -23.32
C GLN A 161 -1.50 -7.15 -23.06
N GLY A 162 -0.20 -7.46 -22.97
CA GLY A 162 0.85 -6.46 -22.84
C GLY A 162 1.17 -6.10 -21.40
N ASN A 163 1.41 -4.82 -21.15
CA ASN A 163 1.80 -4.30 -19.84
C ASN A 163 0.58 -4.02 -18.96
N TYR A 164 0.82 -3.89 -17.66
CA TYR A 164 -0.18 -3.42 -16.70
C TYR A 164 -0.82 -2.11 -17.18
N THR A 165 -2.15 -2.10 -17.28
CA THR A 165 -2.91 -1.03 -17.96
C THR A 165 -3.17 0.20 -17.09
N GLY A 166 -2.86 0.15 -15.79
CA GLY A 166 -3.10 1.22 -14.83
C GLY A 166 -1.85 2.03 -14.48
N HIS A 167 -2.07 3.08 -13.67
CA HIS A 167 -0.98 3.80 -13.02
C HIS A 167 -0.53 3.05 -11.75
N ASP A 168 0.78 3.07 -11.46
CA ASP A 168 1.34 2.46 -10.26
C ASP A 168 1.26 3.43 -9.08
N TRP A 169 0.10 3.41 -8.41
CA TRP A 169 -0.16 4.25 -7.25
C TRP A 169 0.75 3.91 -6.07
N PHE A 170 1.18 2.65 -5.92
CA PHE A 170 2.08 2.25 -4.84
C PHE A 170 3.47 2.86 -5.03
N VAL A 171 4.04 2.76 -6.23
CA VAL A 171 5.34 3.39 -6.55
C VAL A 171 5.25 4.91 -6.39
N SER A 172 4.15 5.51 -6.80
CA SER A 172 3.91 6.96 -6.66
C SER A 172 3.81 7.40 -5.19
N SER A 173 3.12 6.63 -4.35
CA SER A 173 3.08 6.83 -2.90
C SER A 173 4.47 6.70 -2.29
N LEU A 174 5.23 5.66 -2.64
CA LEU A 174 6.58 5.49 -2.13
C LEU A 174 7.50 6.63 -2.56
N PHE A 175 7.43 7.07 -3.81
CA PHE A 175 8.22 8.22 -4.28
C PHE A 175 7.95 9.48 -3.45
N MET A 176 6.68 9.73 -3.11
CA MET A 176 6.32 10.84 -2.23
C MET A 176 6.77 10.63 -0.77
N ILE A 177 6.66 9.41 -0.24
CA ILE A 177 7.19 9.07 1.09
C ILE A 177 8.69 9.33 1.11
N MET A 178 9.42 8.91 0.09
CA MET A 178 10.86 9.13 -0.11
C MET A 178 11.21 10.57 -0.52
N LEU A 179 10.29 11.53 -0.37
CA LEU A 179 10.51 12.97 -0.59
C LEU A 179 11.00 13.30 -2.01
N GLY A 180 10.60 12.50 -3.00
CA GLY A 180 10.98 12.66 -4.39
C GLY A 180 12.37 12.14 -4.74
N ASP A 181 13.03 11.40 -3.86
CA ASP A 181 14.35 10.81 -4.11
C ASP A 181 14.23 9.56 -4.99
N LYS A 182 14.65 9.70 -6.26
CA LYS A 182 14.58 8.65 -7.29
C LYS A 182 15.38 7.40 -6.88
N GLU A 183 16.63 7.59 -6.48
CA GLU A 183 17.58 6.54 -6.13
C GLU A 183 17.08 5.74 -4.92
N LYS A 184 16.69 6.41 -3.83
CA LYS A 184 16.14 5.76 -2.64
C LYS A 184 14.87 4.99 -2.95
N THR A 185 13.94 5.60 -3.70
CA THR A 185 12.68 4.95 -4.09
C THR A 185 12.94 3.65 -4.84
N PHE A 186 13.83 3.69 -5.85
CA PHE A 186 14.12 2.51 -6.64
C PHE A 186 14.90 1.44 -5.86
N GLN A 187 15.87 1.84 -5.04
CA GLN A 187 16.59 0.93 -4.16
C GLN A 187 15.65 0.21 -3.19
N PHE A 188 14.75 0.96 -2.54
CA PHE A 188 13.72 0.42 -1.67
C PHE A 188 12.83 -0.59 -2.42
N LEU A 189 12.31 -0.24 -3.59
CA LEU A 189 11.44 -1.11 -4.39
C LEU A 189 12.13 -2.43 -4.77
N ARG A 190 13.42 -2.39 -5.13
CA ARG A 190 14.21 -3.59 -5.43
C ARG A 190 14.31 -4.51 -4.23
N GLN A 191 14.63 -3.98 -3.05
CA GLN A 191 14.69 -4.77 -1.83
C GLN A 191 13.31 -5.29 -1.43
N PHE A 192 12.32 -4.39 -1.40
CA PHE A 192 10.94 -4.68 -1.06
C PHE A 192 10.33 -5.79 -1.95
N SER A 193 10.72 -5.85 -3.23
CA SER A 193 10.27 -6.89 -4.16
C SER A 193 10.56 -8.32 -3.71
N ARG A 194 11.50 -8.52 -2.77
CA ARG A 194 11.83 -9.85 -2.22
C ARG A 194 10.87 -10.29 -1.11
N LEU A 195 10.11 -9.36 -0.53
CA LEU A 195 9.23 -9.61 0.61
C LEU A 195 7.83 -10.02 0.14
N LEU A 196 7.14 -10.84 0.95
CA LEU A 196 5.76 -11.24 0.67
C LEU A 196 4.83 -10.02 0.58
N THR A 197 5.04 -9.00 1.42
CA THR A 197 4.22 -7.78 1.43
C THR A 197 4.15 -7.09 0.06
N SER A 198 5.20 -7.21 -0.75
CA SER A 198 5.21 -6.64 -2.11
C SER A 198 4.19 -7.27 -3.05
N ALA A 199 3.78 -8.53 -2.81
CA ALA A 199 2.72 -9.18 -3.58
C ALA A 199 1.35 -8.50 -3.44
N PHE A 200 1.11 -7.85 -2.30
CA PHE A 200 -0.21 -7.33 -1.92
C PHE A 200 -0.30 -5.81 -1.96
N LEU A 201 0.80 -5.10 -1.66
CA LEU A 201 0.85 -3.64 -1.77
C LEU A 201 1.17 -3.16 -3.18
N TRP A 202 2.06 -3.86 -3.89
CA TRP A 202 2.56 -3.44 -5.20
C TRP A 202 1.86 -4.23 -6.32
N LEU A 203 0.60 -3.91 -6.63
CA LEU A 203 -0.23 -4.71 -7.54
C LEU A 203 0.40 -5.01 -8.91
N PRO A 204 1.06 -4.05 -9.60
CA PRO A 204 1.70 -4.34 -10.89
C PRO A 204 2.77 -5.44 -10.81
N ARG A 205 3.33 -5.71 -9.62
CA ARG A 205 4.40 -6.70 -9.44
C ARG A 205 3.98 -8.11 -9.81
N LEU A 206 2.75 -8.50 -9.48
CA LEU A 206 2.25 -9.85 -9.75
C LEU A 206 1.44 -9.97 -11.04
N HIS A 207 1.30 -8.87 -11.78
CA HIS A 207 0.71 -8.89 -13.10
C HIS A 207 1.56 -9.77 -14.05
N ILE A 208 0.98 -10.90 -14.49
CA ILE A 208 1.61 -11.85 -15.43
C ILE A 208 2.93 -12.42 -14.87
N SER A 209 3.07 -12.46 -13.54
CA SER A 209 4.33 -12.88 -12.92
C SER A 209 4.59 -14.38 -13.06
N SER A 210 5.83 -14.73 -13.37
CA SER A 210 6.37 -16.11 -13.36
C SER A 210 6.36 -16.78 -11.99
N TYR A 211 6.11 -16.01 -10.92
CA TYR A 211 5.99 -16.57 -9.58
C TYR A 211 4.60 -17.12 -9.28
N LEU A 212 3.60 -16.83 -10.10
CA LEU A 212 2.24 -17.33 -9.90
C LEU A 212 2.01 -18.64 -10.68
N PRO A 213 1.12 -19.53 -10.18
CA PRO A 213 0.67 -20.70 -10.93
C PRO A 213 0.06 -20.31 -12.28
N THR A 214 0.23 -21.16 -13.28
CA THR A 214 -0.27 -20.92 -14.66
C THR A 214 -1.77 -20.65 -14.67
N ASP A 215 -2.57 -21.43 -13.94
CA ASP A 215 -4.03 -21.25 -13.90
C ASP A 215 -4.44 -19.89 -13.32
N THR A 216 -3.72 -19.43 -12.29
CA THR A 216 -3.96 -18.09 -11.70
C THR A 216 -3.64 -17.00 -12.69
N VAL A 217 -2.51 -17.13 -13.38
CA VAL A 217 -2.06 -16.17 -14.39
C VAL A 217 -3.04 -16.11 -15.57
N ASP A 218 -3.49 -17.26 -16.08
CA ASP A 218 -4.42 -17.35 -17.20
C ASP A 218 -5.82 -16.82 -16.86
N SER A 219 -6.24 -16.92 -15.59
CA SER A 219 -7.49 -16.32 -15.12
C SER A 219 -7.46 -14.78 -15.08
N GLY A 220 -6.27 -14.18 -15.00
CA GLY A 220 -6.08 -12.76 -14.78
C GLY A 220 -6.53 -12.22 -13.43
N ILE A 221 -6.92 -13.09 -12.49
CA ILE A 221 -7.36 -12.71 -11.16
C ILE A 221 -6.13 -12.49 -10.26
N HIS A 222 -5.96 -11.26 -9.78
CA HIS A 222 -4.85 -10.89 -8.91
C HIS A 222 -4.99 -11.50 -7.50
N PRO A 223 -3.89 -11.91 -6.82
CA PRO A 223 -3.94 -12.48 -5.46
C PRO A 223 -4.61 -11.61 -4.40
N VAL A 224 -4.55 -10.29 -4.54
CA VAL A 224 -5.31 -9.36 -3.68
C VAL A 224 -6.81 -9.69 -3.70
N TYR A 225 -7.37 -10.12 -4.83
CA TYR A 225 -8.79 -10.46 -4.92
C TYR A 225 -9.11 -11.77 -4.18
N PHE A 226 -8.49 -12.88 -4.59
CA PHE A 226 -8.84 -14.19 -4.03
C PHE A 226 -8.28 -14.46 -2.63
N CYS A 227 -7.26 -13.71 -2.18
CA CYS A 227 -6.80 -13.73 -0.79
C CYS A 227 -7.39 -12.56 0.00
N SER A 228 -6.89 -11.34 -0.21
CA SER A 228 -7.24 -10.21 0.67
C SER A 228 -8.75 -9.93 0.66
N THR A 229 -9.38 -9.78 -0.51
CA THR A 229 -10.80 -9.42 -0.54
C THR A 229 -11.74 -10.54 -0.12
N HIS A 230 -11.36 -11.80 -0.35
CA HIS A 230 -12.08 -12.95 0.21
C HIS A 230 -12.11 -12.91 1.74
N TYR A 231 -10.95 -12.69 2.36
CA TYR A 231 -10.84 -12.60 3.81
C TYR A 231 -11.53 -11.35 4.37
N ILE A 232 -11.55 -10.24 3.64
CA ILE A 232 -12.36 -9.07 4.02
C ILE A 232 -13.83 -9.44 4.13
N GLU A 233 -14.41 -10.15 3.15
CA GLU A 233 -15.81 -10.55 3.23
C GLU A 233 -16.08 -11.52 4.39
N MET A 234 -15.18 -12.48 4.61
CA MET A 234 -15.30 -13.43 5.71
C MET A 234 -15.24 -12.73 7.08
N LEU A 235 -14.25 -11.85 7.30
CA LEU A 235 -14.10 -11.11 8.55
C LEU A 235 -15.24 -10.11 8.73
N LEU A 236 -15.70 -9.46 7.66
CA LEU A 236 -16.83 -8.53 7.76
C LEU A 236 -18.10 -9.24 8.23
N LYS A 237 -18.35 -10.45 7.71
CA LYS A 237 -19.47 -11.29 8.15
C LYS A 237 -19.37 -11.69 9.62
N ALA A 238 -18.16 -11.98 10.10
CA ALA A 238 -17.92 -12.43 11.48
C ALA A 238 -17.93 -11.26 12.49
N GLU A 239 -17.20 -10.18 12.19
CA GLU A 239 -16.91 -9.10 13.13
C GLU A 239 -17.92 -7.93 13.03
N LEU A 240 -18.50 -7.70 11.85
CA LEU A 240 -19.39 -6.57 11.57
C LEU A 240 -20.64 -7.03 10.79
N PRO A 241 -21.46 -7.95 11.35
CA PRO A 241 -22.57 -8.59 10.64
C PRO A 241 -23.64 -7.61 10.13
N LEU A 242 -23.83 -6.48 10.83
CA LEU A 242 -24.75 -5.42 10.38
C LEU A 242 -24.24 -4.74 9.10
N VAL A 243 -22.95 -4.44 9.05
CA VAL A 243 -22.30 -3.88 7.85
C VAL A 243 -22.36 -4.89 6.71
N PHE A 244 -22.04 -6.16 6.98
CA PHE A 244 -22.17 -7.22 5.96
C PHE A 244 -23.59 -7.32 5.39
N SER A 245 -24.61 -7.24 6.25
CA SER A 245 -26.01 -7.25 5.84
C SER A 245 -26.38 -6.04 4.99
N ALA A 246 -25.85 -4.85 5.32
CA ALA A 246 -26.05 -3.64 4.55
C ALA A 246 -25.54 -3.75 3.09
N PHE A 247 -24.36 -4.35 2.90
CA PHE A 247 -23.85 -4.66 1.55
C PHE A 247 -24.76 -5.65 0.81
N HIS A 248 -25.20 -6.71 1.49
CA HIS A 248 -26.10 -7.69 0.89
C HIS A 248 -27.42 -7.06 0.44
N MET A 249 -28.03 -6.21 1.27
CA MET A 249 -29.25 -5.47 0.94
C MET A 249 -29.05 -4.47 -0.20
N SER A 250 -27.85 -3.89 -0.32
CA SER A 250 -27.51 -2.96 -1.39
C SER A 250 -27.11 -3.64 -2.70
N GLY A 251 -27.02 -4.98 -2.73
CA GLY A 251 -26.82 -5.76 -3.95
C GLY A 251 -25.39 -5.78 -4.50
N PHE A 252 -24.38 -5.46 -3.70
CA PHE A 252 -22.98 -5.52 -4.13
C PHE A 252 -22.04 -6.01 -3.02
N ALA A 253 -20.87 -6.52 -3.42
CA ALA A 253 -19.94 -7.15 -2.49
C ALA A 253 -18.96 -6.14 -1.87
N PRO A 254 -18.62 -6.25 -0.57
CA PRO A 254 -17.61 -5.41 0.07
C PRO A 254 -16.24 -5.51 -0.61
N SER A 255 -15.91 -6.68 -1.17
CA SER A 255 -14.66 -6.91 -1.92
C SER A 255 -14.46 -5.92 -3.07
N GLN A 256 -15.53 -5.53 -3.77
CA GLN A 256 -15.46 -4.59 -4.89
C GLN A 256 -15.00 -3.20 -4.42
N ILE A 257 -15.46 -2.77 -3.25
CA ILE A 257 -15.07 -1.49 -2.64
C ILE A 257 -13.62 -1.56 -2.17
N CYS A 258 -13.26 -2.59 -1.42
CA CYS A 258 -11.89 -2.70 -0.91
C CYS A 258 -10.86 -2.89 -2.02
N LEU A 259 -11.20 -3.59 -3.10
CA LEU A 259 -10.33 -3.69 -4.27
C LEU A 259 -10.07 -2.31 -4.87
N GLN A 260 -11.10 -1.48 -5.00
CA GLN A 260 -10.95 -0.10 -5.48
C GLN A 260 -10.07 0.74 -4.56
N TRP A 261 -10.27 0.65 -3.25
CA TRP A 261 -9.44 1.35 -2.28
C TRP A 261 -7.96 0.93 -2.34
N ILE A 262 -7.71 -0.39 -2.35
CA ILE A 262 -6.36 -0.97 -2.37
C ILE A 262 -5.64 -0.64 -3.69
N THR A 263 -6.32 -0.80 -4.84
CA THR A 263 -5.74 -0.53 -6.17
C THR A 263 -5.30 0.91 -6.36
N GLN A 264 -5.92 1.84 -5.64
CA GLN A 264 -5.58 3.27 -5.65
C GLN A 264 -4.68 3.68 -4.48
N CYS A 265 -4.17 2.73 -3.69
CA CYS A 265 -3.47 3.00 -2.42
C CYS A 265 -4.18 4.05 -1.55
N PHE A 266 -5.52 4.02 -1.54
CA PHE A 266 -6.39 4.93 -0.80
C PHE A 266 -6.27 6.43 -1.15
N TRP A 267 -5.66 6.81 -2.28
CA TRP A 267 -5.45 8.22 -2.65
C TRP A 267 -6.69 9.11 -2.68
N ASN A 268 -7.85 8.56 -3.06
CA ASN A 268 -9.12 9.32 -3.07
C ASN A 268 -9.82 9.35 -1.71
N TYR A 269 -9.39 8.53 -0.75
CA TYR A 269 -10.18 8.14 0.42
C TYR A 269 -9.55 8.58 1.73
N LEU A 270 -8.23 8.50 1.84
CA LEU A 270 -7.48 8.79 3.05
C LEU A 270 -6.62 10.03 2.89
N ASP A 271 -6.41 10.73 4.00
CA ASP A 271 -5.41 11.78 4.08
C ASP A 271 -4.01 11.20 3.88
N TRP A 272 -3.08 12.04 3.41
CA TRP A 272 -1.72 11.61 3.09
C TRP A 272 -1.02 10.88 4.25
N ILE A 273 -1.19 11.38 5.47
CA ILE A 273 -0.60 10.76 6.66
C ILE A 273 -1.15 9.36 6.91
N GLU A 274 -2.43 9.12 6.64
CA GLU A 274 -3.05 7.80 6.81
C GLU A 274 -2.68 6.84 5.69
N ILE A 275 -2.40 7.34 4.47
CA ILE A 275 -1.78 6.54 3.40
C ILE A 275 -0.37 6.09 3.82
N CYS A 276 0.40 7.00 4.42
CA CYS A 276 1.72 6.69 4.97
C CYS A 276 1.64 5.63 6.08
N HIS A 277 0.72 5.79 7.03
CA HIS A 277 0.47 4.81 8.08
C HIS A 277 -0.01 3.46 7.55
N TYR A 278 -0.86 3.44 6.52
CA TYR A 278 -1.31 2.21 5.87
C TYR A 278 -0.14 1.42 5.27
N ILE A 279 0.71 2.09 4.48
CA ILE A 279 1.88 1.46 3.87
C ILE A 279 2.85 0.99 4.96
N ALA A 280 3.16 1.85 5.93
CA ALA A 280 4.05 1.52 7.03
C ALA A 280 3.54 0.30 7.82
N THR A 281 2.26 0.28 8.20
CA THR A 281 1.66 -0.82 8.96
C THR A 281 1.78 -2.14 8.22
N CYS A 282 1.48 -2.16 6.91
CA CYS A 282 1.61 -3.37 6.09
C CYS A 282 3.08 -3.82 5.94
N VAL A 283 4.02 -2.88 5.80
CA VAL A 283 5.46 -3.18 5.71
C VAL A 283 5.98 -3.75 7.03
N PHE A 284 5.68 -3.09 8.15
CA PHE A 284 6.20 -3.48 9.47
C PHE A 284 5.55 -4.75 10.00
N LEU A 285 4.22 -4.89 9.89
CA LEU A 285 3.47 -5.94 10.59
C LEU A 285 3.06 -7.10 9.68
N GLY A 286 3.01 -6.89 8.36
CA GLY A 286 2.75 -7.93 7.37
C GLY A 286 1.61 -7.59 6.42
N PRO A 287 1.45 -8.36 5.33
CA PRO A 287 0.42 -8.11 4.31
C PRO A 287 -1.02 -8.32 4.82
N ASP A 288 -1.21 -9.14 5.84
CA ASP A 288 -2.53 -9.39 6.44
C ASP A 288 -3.14 -8.14 7.08
N TYR A 289 -2.32 -7.19 7.51
CA TYR A 289 -2.80 -5.89 7.99
C TYR A 289 -3.52 -5.08 6.92
N GLN A 290 -3.31 -5.35 5.62
CA GLN A 290 -4.14 -4.76 4.57
C GLN A 290 -5.61 -5.15 4.75
N VAL A 291 -5.89 -6.40 5.12
CA VAL A 291 -7.26 -6.87 5.42
C VAL A 291 -7.78 -6.22 6.68
N TYR A 292 -6.98 -6.19 7.77
CA TYR A 292 -7.42 -5.63 9.05
C TYR A 292 -7.72 -4.13 8.96
N ILE A 293 -6.95 -3.37 8.17
CA ILE A 293 -7.22 -1.95 7.91
C ILE A 293 -8.56 -1.78 7.17
N CYS A 294 -8.85 -2.60 6.16
CA CYS A 294 -10.17 -2.55 5.51
C CYS A 294 -11.32 -2.86 6.49
N ILE A 295 -11.15 -3.84 7.38
CA ILE A 295 -12.14 -4.16 8.42
C ILE A 295 -12.27 -3.02 9.44
N ALA A 296 -11.16 -2.38 9.82
CA ALA A 296 -11.16 -1.22 10.69
C ALA A 296 -11.89 -0.02 10.06
N ILE A 297 -11.68 0.23 8.76
CA ILE A 297 -12.43 1.25 8.01
C ILE A 297 -13.94 0.95 8.04
N PHE A 298 -14.34 -0.31 7.81
CA PHE A 298 -15.77 -0.65 7.90
C PHE A 298 -16.34 -0.52 9.31
N LYS A 299 -15.54 -0.80 10.34
CA LYS A 299 -15.93 -0.56 11.74
C LYS A 299 -16.17 0.92 11.99
N HIS A 300 -15.26 1.77 11.50
CA HIS A 300 -15.35 3.23 11.60
C HIS A 300 -16.62 3.77 10.93
N LEU A 301 -16.87 3.32 9.70
CA LEU A 301 -18.01 3.77 8.88
C LEU A 301 -19.33 3.07 9.24
N GLN A 302 -19.39 2.25 10.29
CA GLN A 302 -20.54 1.38 10.51
C GLN A 302 -21.87 2.15 10.56
N GLN A 303 -21.91 3.31 11.23
CA GLN A 303 -23.13 4.12 11.31
C GLN A 303 -23.49 4.75 9.96
N ASP A 304 -22.49 5.32 9.26
CA ASP A 304 -22.69 5.94 7.95
C ASP A 304 -23.16 4.90 6.93
N ILE A 305 -22.59 3.69 6.93
CA ILE A 305 -23.01 2.61 6.04
C ILE A 305 -24.47 2.25 6.27
N LEU A 306 -24.91 2.14 7.53
CA LEU A 306 -26.31 1.83 7.83
C LEU A 306 -27.25 2.96 7.39
N GLN A 307 -26.83 4.22 7.55
CA GLN A 307 -27.60 5.38 7.09
C GLN A 307 -27.68 5.43 5.56
N HIS A 308 -26.55 5.31 4.85
CA HIS A 308 -26.48 5.34 3.39
C HIS A 308 -27.15 4.14 2.71
N THR A 309 -27.32 3.03 3.44
CA THR A 309 -28.15 1.91 3.00
C THR A 309 -29.62 2.28 2.94
N GLN A 310 -30.11 3.05 3.92
CA GLN A 310 -31.51 3.49 3.96
C GLN A 310 -31.82 4.51 2.86
N THR A 311 -30.86 5.37 2.53
CA THR A 311 -30.96 6.38 1.46
C THR A 311 -30.61 5.84 0.06
N GLN A 312 -30.25 4.55 -0.04
CA GLN A 312 -29.95 3.85 -1.30
C GLN A 312 -28.78 4.43 -2.10
N ASP A 313 -27.83 5.08 -1.42
CA ASP A 313 -26.66 5.72 -2.03
C ASP A 313 -25.33 5.16 -1.49
N LEU A 314 -25.37 4.06 -0.71
CA LEU A 314 -24.19 3.42 -0.11
C LEU A 314 -23.03 3.20 -1.09
N GLN A 315 -23.32 2.75 -2.31
CA GLN A 315 -22.27 2.48 -3.29
C GLN A 315 -21.56 3.77 -3.75
N VAL A 316 -22.32 4.86 -3.92
CA VAL A 316 -21.77 6.17 -4.30
C VAL A 316 -20.94 6.72 -3.16
N PHE A 317 -21.48 6.70 -1.94
CA PHE A 317 -20.78 7.10 -0.71
C PHE A 317 -19.40 6.42 -0.60
N LEU A 318 -19.35 5.08 -0.63
CA LEU A 318 -18.11 4.34 -0.44
C LEU A 318 -17.11 4.47 -1.61
N LYS A 319 -17.58 4.85 -2.81
CA LYS A 319 -16.72 4.98 -4.00
C LYS A 319 -16.25 6.40 -4.26
N GLU A 320 -16.99 7.41 -3.85
CA GLU A 320 -16.77 8.80 -4.26
C GLU A 320 -16.52 9.75 -3.10
N GLU A 321 -16.75 9.33 -1.86
CA GLU A 321 -16.51 10.16 -0.67
C GLU A 321 -15.25 9.76 0.08
N ALA A 322 -14.65 10.75 0.75
CA ALA A 322 -13.49 10.55 1.59
C ALA A 322 -13.90 9.90 2.92
N LEU A 323 -12.97 9.12 3.49
CA LEU A 323 -13.18 8.39 4.74
C LEU A 323 -12.87 9.29 5.93
N HIS A 324 -13.80 10.21 6.20
CA HIS A 324 -13.61 11.27 7.20
C HIS A 324 -13.34 10.73 8.60
N GLY A 325 -12.31 11.30 9.24
CA GLY A 325 -11.97 11.00 10.63
C GLY A 325 -11.37 9.62 10.87
N PHE A 326 -11.14 8.81 9.83
CA PHE A 326 -10.46 7.54 10.01
C PHE A 326 -8.98 7.77 10.32
N ARG A 327 -8.50 7.26 11.46
CA ARG A 327 -7.08 7.25 11.84
C ARG A 327 -6.64 5.81 12.10
N VAL A 328 -5.61 5.34 11.39
CA VAL A 328 -5.07 3.97 11.53
C VAL A 328 -4.69 3.68 12.98
N SER A 329 -4.13 4.68 13.68
CA SER A 329 -3.72 4.59 15.09
C SER A 329 -4.85 4.29 16.07
N GLU A 330 -6.05 4.80 15.83
CA GLU A 330 -7.19 4.61 16.74
C GLU A 330 -7.73 3.18 16.72
N TYR A 331 -7.51 2.48 15.60
CA TYR A 331 -7.97 1.10 15.41
C TYR A 331 -6.87 0.06 15.65
N PHE A 332 -5.68 0.46 16.13
CA PHE A 332 -4.54 -0.45 16.28
C PHE A 332 -4.83 -1.61 17.24
N GLU A 333 -5.45 -1.33 18.39
CA GLU A 333 -5.83 -2.36 19.37
C GLU A 333 -6.85 -3.34 18.78
N TYR A 334 -7.80 -2.83 18.00
CA TYR A 334 -8.77 -3.68 17.31
C TYR A 334 -8.09 -4.57 16.27
N MET A 335 -7.15 -4.03 15.49
CA MET A 335 -6.38 -4.81 14.52
C MET A 335 -5.49 -5.88 15.19
N GLU A 336 -4.93 -5.62 16.37
CA GLU A 336 -4.19 -6.64 17.14
C GLU A 336 -5.08 -7.81 17.59
N ILE A 337 -6.35 -7.54 17.93
CA ILE A 337 -7.33 -8.60 18.24
C ILE A 337 -7.60 -9.44 16.98
N LEU A 338 -7.79 -8.80 15.82
CA LEU A 338 -7.96 -9.51 14.55
C LEU A 338 -6.73 -10.34 14.20
N GLU A 339 -5.54 -9.80 14.42
CA GLU A 339 -4.27 -10.49 14.23
C GLU A 339 -4.23 -11.79 15.06
N GLN A 340 -4.52 -11.71 16.36
CA GLN A 340 -4.51 -12.86 17.26
C GLN A 340 -5.47 -13.96 16.81
N ASN A 341 -6.65 -13.58 16.30
CA ASN A 341 -7.70 -14.51 15.93
C ASN A 341 -7.50 -15.14 14.55
N TYR A 342 -6.96 -14.37 13.58
CA TYR A 342 -7.06 -14.74 12.17
C TYR A 342 -5.70 -14.88 11.44
N ARG A 343 -4.60 -14.31 11.98
CA ARG A 343 -3.30 -14.24 11.29
C ARG A 343 -2.78 -15.59 10.81
N THR A 344 -2.90 -16.63 11.64
CA THR A 344 -2.39 -17.98 11.30
C THR A 344 -3.01 -18.50 10.00
N VAL A 345 -4.30 -18.27 9.81
CA VAL A 345 -5.04 -18.74 8.64
C VAL A 345 -4.78 -17.81 7.44
N LEU A 346 -4.91 -16.49 7.62
CA LEU A 346 -4.68 -15.50 6.56
C LEU A 346 -3.27 -15.58 5.98
N LEU A 347 -2.23 -15.54 6.84
CA LEU A 347 -0.85 -15.53 6.36
C LEU A 347 -0.44 -16.84 5.72
N ARG A 348 -0.99 -17.97 6.18
CA ARG A 348 -0.77 -19.26 5.52
C ARG A 348 -1.27 -19.19 4.08
N ASP A 349 -2.48 -18.71 3.87
CA ASP A 349 -3.08 -18.66 2.55
C ASP A 349 -2.41 -17.60 1.66
N MET A 350 -2.04 -16.44 2.22
CA MET A 350 -1.23 -15.44 1.52
C MET A 350 0.16 -15.95 1.13
N ARG A 351 0.77 -16.84 1.92
CA ARG A 351 2.04 -17.52 1.58
C ARG A 351 1.86 -18.62 0.53
N ASN A 352 0.65 -19.12 0.33
CA ASN A 352 0.36 -20.20 -0.58
C ASN A 352 0.02 -19.73 -2.01
N ILE A 353 0.10 -18.42 -2.30
CA ILE A 353 -0.19 -17.85 -3.63
C ILE A 353 0.70 -18.40 -4.77
N ARG A 354 1.83 -19.05 -4.43
CA ARG A 354 2.75 -19.68 -5.38
C ARG A 354 2.48 -21.18 -5.60
N LEU A 355 1.61 -21.80 -4.80
CA LEU A 355 1.31 -23.22 -4.89
C LEU A 355 0.25 -23.46 -5.97
N GLN A 356 0.46 -24.47 -6.81
CA GLN A 356 -0.56 -24.97 -7.72
C GLN A 356 -1.70 -25.58 -6.90
N SER A 357 -2.94 -25.16 -7.15
CA SER A 357 -4.11 -25.99 -6.80
C SER A 357 -3.96 -27.29 -7.60
N THR A 358 -3.83 -28.40 -6.87
CA THR A 358 -3.58 -29.74 -7.43
C THR A 358 -4.82 -30.31 -8.09
#